data_AF-A0A850ABS0-F1
#
_entry.id   AF-A0A850ABS0-F1
#
_cell.length_a   1.000
_cell.length_b   1.000
_cell.length_c   1.000
_cell.angle_alpha   90.00
_cell.angle_beta   90.00
_cell.angle_gamma   90.00
#
_symmetry.space_group_name_H-M   'P 1'
#
loop_
_entity.id
_entity.type
_entity.pdbx_description
1 polymer ?
#
loop_
_entity_poly.entity_id
_entity_poly.type
_entity_poly.pdbx_seq_one_letter_code
_entity_poly.pdbx_strand_id
1 'polypeptide(L)'
;MRQTLLSLLLFVLLLAACGGEAAPAAPQASTADGNGAAAATRLSADFAGALPVPSQLILGSLRLEETEQAIDAAQAAQLLPLWQAYQTLSNDDTTAAAELTAIINQIQDSMAPGQIAAIAAMRLTTEKAEALIQEEGLVVMGRGAGSGQGSGQSGGFPGGGFPGGMPGG
;
A
#
# COMPACT_ATOMS: atom_id res chain seq x y z
N MET A 1 43.55 23.42 -18.19
CA MET A 1 43.90 22.33 -17.25
C MET A 1 44.40 22.83 -15.89
N ARG A 2 45.34 23.80 -15.80
CA ARG A 2 45.75 24.39 -14.50
C ARG A 2 44.63 25.20 -13.81
N GLN A 3 43.84 25.99 -14.56
CA GLN A 3 42.72 26.76 -14.02
C GLN A 3 41.57 25.85 -13.51
N THR A 4 41.26 24.77 -14.24
CA THR A 4 40.23 23.78 -13.86
C THR A 4 40.65 22.97 -12.64
N LEU A 5 41.95 22.73 -12.44
CA LEU A 5 42.48 22.09 -11.24
C LEU A 5 42.39 23.01 -10.00
N LEU A 6 42.62 24.32 -10.18
CA LEU A 6 42.49 25.33 -9.11
C LEU A 6 41.03 25.53 -8.67
N SER A 7 40.08 25.51 -9.59
CA SER A 7 38.64 25.60 -9.27
C SER A 7 38.11 24.35 -8.58
N LEU A 8 38.60 23.16 -8.95
CA LEU A 8 38.22 21.88 -8.32
C LEU A 8 38.77 21.78 -6.88
N LEU A 9 39.97 22.31 -6.63
CA LEU A 9 40.61 22.27 -5.31
C LEU A 9 40.01 23.30 -4.33
N LEU A 10 39.51 24.43 -4.82
CA LEU A 10 38.81 25.45 -4.01
C LEU A 10 37.42 24.98 -3.54
N PHE A 11 36.72 24.18 -4.36
CA PHE A 11 35.37 23.72 -4.04
C PHE A 11 35.34 22.67 -2.91
N VAL A 12 36.38 21.85 -2.81
CA VAL A 12 36.52 20.82 -1.75
C VAL A 12 36.87 21.44 -0.39
N LEU A 13 37.51 22.62 -0.36
CA LEU A 13 37.87 23.31 0.90
C LEU A 13 36.68 23.96 1.62
N LEU A 14 35.57 24.23 0.93
CA LEU A 14 34.42 24.93 1.51
C LEU A 14 33.45 24.02 2.29
N LEU A 15 33.54 22.69 2.17
CA LEU A 15 32.61 21.77 2.84
C LEU A 15 33.05 21.34 4.25
N ALA A 16 34.27 21.65 4.68
CA ALA A 16 34.79 21.24 5.99
C ALA A 16 34.61 22.27 7.12
N ALA A 17 33.85 23.35 6.89
CA ALA A 17 33.75 24.49 7.83
C ALA A 17 32.37 24.68 8.47
N CYS A 18 31.52 23.65 8.54
CA CYS A 18 30.38 23.63 9.46
C CYS A 18 30.65 22.62 10.59
N GLY A 19 31.67 22.93 11.39
CA GLY A 19 32.09 22.17 12.56
C GLY A 19 32.44 23.12 13.68
N GLY A 20 31.47 23.38 14.56
CA GLY A 20 31.68 23.75 15.96
C GLY A 20 31.77 25.24 16.28
N GLU A 21 30.71 25.77 16.91
CA GLU A 21 30.84 26.83 17.93
C GLU A 21 29.95 26.43 19.11
N ALA A 22 30.56 26.29 20.29
CA ALA A 22 29.91 25.88 21.53
C ALA A 22 29.61 27.12 22.39
N ALA A 23 28.35 27.30 22.77
CA ALA A 23 27.91 28.26 23.77
C ALA A 23 27.49 27.52 25.07
N PRO A 24 27.66 28.12 26.26
CA PRO A 24 27.58 27.39 27.52
C PRO A 24 26.14 27.19 28.04
N ALA A 25 25.91 25.95 28.48
CA ALA A 25 24.96 25.42 29.45
C ALA A 25 23.70 26.23 29.84
N ALA A 26 22.56 25.75 29.34
CA ALA A 26 21.28 25.72 30.07
C ALA A 26 20.93 24.24 30.36
N PRO A 27 20.21 23.91 31.45
CA PRO A 27 20.10 22.55 31.96
C PRO A 27 19.45 21.60 30.94
N GLN A 28 20.17 20.52 30.64
CA GLN A 28 19.78 19.45 29.73
C GLN A 28 18.67 18.63 30.36
N ALA A 29 17.44 18.80 29.86
CA ALA A 29 16.46 17.72 29.88
C ALA A 29 16.98 16.64 28.93
N SER A 30 17.03 15.39 29.40
CA SER A 30 17.54 14.24 28.66
C SER A 30 16.78 14.04 27.35
N THR A 31 17.32 14.53 26.24
CA THR A 31 16.96 14.05 24.91
C THR A 31 17.88 12.90 24.58
N ALA A 32 17.30 11.71 24.54
CA ALA A 32 17.95 10.49 24.11
C ALA A 32 18.66 10.66 22.76
N ASP A 33 19.86 10.10 22.71
CA ASP A 33 20.55 9.71 21.49
C ASP A 33 19.60 9.06 20.49
N GLY A 34 19.67 9.53 19.25
CA GLY A 34 18.84 9.04 18.15
C GLY A 34 19.35 9.55 16.82
N ASN A 35 20.60 9.25 16.51
CA ASN A 35 21.16 9.42 15.18
C ASN A 35 20.47 8.46 14.20
N GLY A 36 19.30 8.85 13.71
CA GLY A 36 18.58 8.19 12.63
C GLY A 36 17.88 9.26 11.81
N ALA A 37 18.29 9.43 10.55
CA ALA A 37 17.39 9.98 9.55
C ALA A 37 16.05 9.26 9.76
N ALA A 38 14.96 10.01 9.97
CA ALA A 38 13.65 9.43 10.20
C ALA A 38 13.39 8.40 9.11
N ALA A 39 13.57 7.12 9.43
CA ALA A 39 13.33 6.06 8.49
C ALA A 39 11.85 6.21 8.14
N ALA A 40 11.56 6.45 6.86
CA ALA A 40 10.18 6.55 6.41
C ALA A 40 9.45 5.33 6.96
N THR A 41 8.47 5.57 7.82
CA THR A 41 7.68 4.51 8.42
C THR A 41 7.05 3.77 7.26
N ARG A 42 7.38 2.48 7.09
CA ARG A 42 6.75 1.61 6.10
C ARG A 42 5.67 0.78 6.78
N LEU A 43 4.64 0.42 6.03
CA LEU A 43 3.65 -0.53 6.51
C LEU A 43 4.30 -1.91 6.65
N SER A 44 3.94 -2.60 7.73
CA SER A 44 4.26 -4.00 7.94
C SER A 44 3.02 -4.76 8.41
N ALA A 45 3.11 -6.09 8.40
CA ALA A 45 2.05 -6.97 8.88
C ALA A 45 2.40 -7.60 10.24
N ASP A 46 3.26 -6.95 11.04
CA ASP A 46 3.86 -7.53 12.26
C ASP A 46 2.95 -7.44 13.50
N PHE A 47 1.63 -7.34 13.30
CA PHE A 47 0.66 -7.31 14.39
C PHE A 47 -0.42 -8.38 14.19
N ALA A 48 -1.04 -8.81 15.30
CA ALA A 48 -2.05 -9.87 15.28
C ALA A 48 -3.22 -9.51 14.35
N GLY A 49 -3.56 -10.44 13.45
CA GLY A 49 -4.65 -10.27 12.49
C GLY A 49 -4.38 -9.25 11.39
N ALA A 50 -3.16 -8.72 11.27
CA ALA A 50 -2.82 -7.74 10.25
C ALA A 50 -3.14 -8.24 8.84
N LEU A 51 -3.76 -7.38 8.04
CA LEU A 51 -3.87 -7.63 6.61
C LEU A 51 -2.48 -7.63 5.95
N PRO A 52 -2.30 -8.34 4.82
CA PRO A 52 -1.14 -8.14 3.98
C PRO A 52 -0.96 -6.66 3.60
N VAL A 53 0.27 -6.17 3.53
CA VAL A 53 0.59 -4.76 3.19
C VAL A 53 -0.16 -4.24 1.95
N PRO A 54 -0.27 -4.99 0.82
CA PRO A 54 -1.07 -4.54 -0.32
C PRO A 54 -2.54 -4.25 0.03
N SER A 55 -3.17 -5.11 0.84
CA SER A 55 -4.55 -4.93 1.29
C SER A 55 -4.69 -3.78 2.27
N GLN A 56 -3.69 -3.56 3.15
CA GLN A 56 -3.66 -2.38 4.02
C GLN A 56 -3.59 -1.09 3.20
N LEU A 57 -2.77 -1.05 2.15
CA LEU A 57 -2.67 0.11 1.27
C LEU A 57 -3.98 0.39 0.53
N ILE A 58 -4.65 -0.64 0.00
CA ILE A 58 -5.92 -0.48 -0.72
C ILE A 58 -7.02 0.05 0.21
N LEU A 59 -7.31 -0.66 1.31
CA LEU A 59 -8.36 -0.25 2.24
C LEU A 59 -8.01 1.03 2.98
N GLY A 60 -6.73 1.22 3.31
CA GLY A 60 -6.21 2.43 3.90
C GLY A 60 -6.44 3.63 2.99
N SER A 61 -6.11 3.51 1.70
CA SER A 61 -6.33 4.59 0.72
C SER A 61 -7.79 5.02 0.63
N LEU A 62 -8.74 4.07 0.67
CA LEU A 62 -10.17 4.38 0.72
C LEU A 62 -10.54 5.13 2.01
N ARG A 63 -10.03 4.69 3.16
CA ARG A 63 -10.26 5.36 4.45
C ARG A 63 -9.59 6.73 4.57
N LEU A 64 -8.54 7.00 3.78
CA LEU A 64 -7.92 8.32 3.75
C LEU A 64 -8.81 9.38 3.10
N GLU A 65 -9.76 9.01 2.23
CA GLU A 65 -10.69 9.96 1.58
C GLU A 65 -11.52 10.75 2.60
N GLU A 66 -11.77 10.19 3.78
CA GLU A 66 -12.50 10.81 4.88
C GLU A 66 -11.60 11.67 5.79
N THR A 67 -10.35 11.91 5.39
CA THR A 67 -9.33 12.58 6.21
C THR A 67 -8.59 13.68 5.45
N GLU A 68 -7.80 14.49 6.18
CA GLU A 68 -6.88 15.48 5.57
C GLU A 68 -5.72 14.84 4.78
N GLN A 69 -5.58 13.51 4.85
CA GLN A 69 -4.53 12.76 4.16
C GLN A 69 -5.06 12.08 2.88
N ALA A 70 -6.21 12.52 2.35
CA ALA A 70 -6.75 12.00 1.09
C ALA A 70 -5.71 12.03 -0.04
N ILE A 71 -5.75 11.01 -0.90
CA ILE A 71 -4.90 10.93 -2.10
C ILE A 71 -5.48 11.87 -3.15
N ASP A 72 -4.71 12.86 -3.59
CA ASP A 72 -5.15 13.77 -4.65
C ASP A 72 -5.02 13.17 -6.06
N ALA A 73 -5.55 13.88 -7.05
CA ALA A 73 -5.54 13.43 -8.45
C ALA A 73 -4.12 13.29 -9.04
N ALA A 74 -3.17 14.13 -8.62
CA ALA A 74 -1.80 14.07 -9.12
C ALA A 74 -1.07 12.85 -8.57
N GLN A 75 -1.25 12.55 -7.28
CA GLN A 75 -0.71 11.37 -6.64
C GLN A 75 -1.38 10.10 -7.16
N ALA A 76 -2.71 10.10 -7.36
CA ALA A 76 -3.42 8.98 -7.97
C ALA A 76 -2.89 8.64 -9.36
N ALA A 77 -2.56 9.65 -10.18
CA ALA A 77 -1.96 9.44 -11.49
C ALA A 77 -0.58 8.75 -11.44
N GLN A 78 0.17 8.90 -10.34
CA GLN A 78 1.42 8.18 -10.11
C GLN A 78 1.17 6.75 -9.60
N LEU A 79 0.19 6.56 -8.72
CA LEU A 79 -0.09 5.28 -8.07
C LEU A 79 -0.80 4.27 -8.99
N LEU A 80 -1.71 4.74 -9.84
CA LEU A 80 -2.51 3.89 -10.74
C LEU A 80 -1.66 2.92 -11.60
N PRO A 81 -0.63 3.37 -12.33
CA PRO A 81 0.19 2.45 -13.12
C PRO A 81 0.94 1.42 -12.26
N LEU A 82 1.32 1.77 -11.02
CA LEU A 82 1.98 0.84 -10.11
C LEU A 82 1.02 -0.26 -9.63
N TRP A 83 -0.22 0.11 -9.31
CA TRP A 83 -1.27 -0.85 -8.97
C TRP A 83 -1.64 -1.76 -10.14
N GLN A 84 -1.67 -1.23 -11.37
CA GLN A 84 -1.88 -2.04 -12.58
C GLN A 84 -0.74 -3.05 -12.79
N ALA A 85 0.51 -2.63 -12.56
CA ALA A 85 1.66 -3.53 -12.63
C ALA A 85 1.58 -4.62 -11.55
N TYR A 86 1.28 -4.24 -10.30
CA TYR A 86 1.08 -5.18 -9.19
C TYR A 86 -0.04 -6.18 -9.51
N GLN A 87 -1.18 -5.70 -10.01
CA GLN A 87 -2.31 -6.56 -10.39
C GLN A 87 -1.89 -7.53 -11.50
N THR A 88 -1.22 -7.07 -12.55
CA THR A 88 -0.80 -7.94 -13.66
C THR A 88 0.15 -9.03 -13.17
N LEU A 89 1.20 -8.65 -12.44
CA LEU A 89 2.22 -9.58 -11.98
C LEU A 89 1.74 -10.52 -10.88
N SER A 90 0.82 -10.08 -10.01
CA SER A 90 0.24 -10.95 -8.97
C SER A 90 -0.69 -12.03 -9.51
N ASN A 91 -1.14 -11.93 -10.76
CA ASN A 91 -1.92 -12.97 -11.44
C ASN A 91 -1.07 -13.88 -12.35
N ASP A 92 0.24 -13.67 -12.39
CA ASP A 92 1.17 -14.50 -13.14
C ASP A 92 1.92 -15.44 -12.17
N ASP A 93 1.76 -16.75 -12.39
CA ASP A 93 2.37 -17.81 -11.57
C ASP A 93 3.91 -17.84 -11.66
N THR A 94 4.50 -17.14 -12.62
CA THR A 94 5.96 -17.07 -12.84
C THR A 94 6.63 -15.85 -12.19
N THR A 95 5.84 -14.89 -11.70
CA THR A 95 6.36 -13.68 -11.03
C THR A 95 7.13 -14.04 -9.76
N ALA A 96 8.29 -13.43 -9.56
CA ALA A 96 9.05 -13.63 -8.33
C ALA A 96 8.45 -12.79 -7.19
N ALA A 97 8.41 -13.35 -5.97
CA ALA A 97 7.91 -12.62 -4.79
C ALA A 97 8.67 -11.30 -4.51
N ALA A 98 9.95 -11.25 -4.86
CA ALA A 98 10.77 -10.03 -4.74
C ALA A 98 10.28 -8.90 -5.67
N GLU A 99 9.76 -9.24 -6.86
CA GLU A 99 9.22 -8.26 -7.80
C GLU A 99 7.92 -7.63 -7.27
N LEU A 100 7.02 -8.45 -6.72
CA LEU A 100 5.81 -7.95 -6.05
C LEU A 100 6.14 -7.06 -4.86
N THR A 101 7.13 -7.47 -4.06
CA THR A 101 7.60 -6.68 -2.90
C THR A 101 8.19 -5.33 -3.35
N ALA A 102 8.95 -5.31 -4.44
CA ALA A 102 9.53 -4.09 -4.99
C ALA A 102 8.45 -3.09 -5.43
N ILE A 103 7.41 -3.57 -6.12
CA ILE A 103 6.29 -2.71 -6.55
C ILE A 103 5.52 -2.16 -5.35
N ILE A 104 5.28 -2.97 -4.32
CA ILE A 104 4.63 -2.50 -3.09
C ILE A 104 5.48 -1.47 -2.36
N ASN A 105 6.80 -1.61 -2.36
CA ASN A 105 7.69 -0.57 -1.83
C ASN A 105 7.60 0.72 -2.65
N GLN A 106 7.55 0.63 -3.98
CA GLN A 106 7.40 1.78 -4.86
C GLN A 106 6.05 2.50 -4.67
N ILE A 107 4.97 1.74 -4.43
CA ILE A 107 3.67 2.30 -4.08
C ILE A 107 3.78 3.11 -2.78
N GLN A 108 4.40 2.55 -1.74
CA GLN A 108 4.61 3.27 -0.47
C GLN A 108 5.49 4.51 -0.64
N ASP A 109 6.52 4.44 -1.48
CA ASP A 109 7.41 5.58 -1.78
C ASP A 109 6.73 6.69 -2.56
N SER A 110 5.66 6.37 -3.28
CA SER A 110 4.85 7.32 -4.04
C SER A 110 3.74 7.97 -3.19
N MET A 111 3.60 7.56 -1.93
CA MET A 111 2.67 8.15 -0.97
C MET A 111 3.39 9.12 -0.04
N ALA A 112 2.68 10.14 0.45
CA ALA A 112 3.22 11.03 1.46
C ALA A 112 3.45 10.27 2.78
N PRO A 113 4.52 10.59 3.55
CA PRO A 113 4.77 9.93 4.83
C PRO A 113 3.59 10.01 5.82
N GLY A 114 2.85 11.12 5.79
CA GLY A 114 1.64 11.30 6.61
C GLY A 114 0.53 10.31 6.27
N GLN A 115 0.38 9.94 4.99
CA GLN A 115 -0.58 8.94 4.54
C GLN A 115 -0.19 7.54 5.03
N ILE A 116 1.09 7.19 4.91
CA ILE A 116 1.59 5.90 5.40
C ILE A 116 1.41 5.79 6.92
N ALA A 117 1.74 6.85 7.66
CA ALA A 117 1.53 6.90 9.11
C ALA A 117 0.04 6.79 9.48
N ALA A 118 -0.84 7.47 8.75
CA ALA A 118 -2.28 7.39 8.96
C ALA A 118 -2.81 5.96 8.72
N ILE A 119 -2.40 5.30 7.63
CA ILE A 119 -2.78 3.90 7.34
C ILE A 119 -2.25 2.95 8.43
N ALA A 120 -1.01 3.13 8.88
CA ALA A 120 -0.45 2.32 9.95
C ALA A 120 -1.25 2.46 11.26
N ALA A 121 -1.69 3.67 11.58
CA ALA A 121 -2.51 3.96 12.76
C ALA A 121 -3.90 3.31 12.71
N MET A 122 -4.45 3.06 11.51
CA MET A 122 -5.73 2.35 11.34
C MET A 122 -5.66 0.91 11.87
N ARG A 123 -4.46 0.30 11.93
CA ARG A 123 -4.22 -1.09 12.34
C ARG A 123 -5.24 -2.03 11.68
N LEU A 124 -5.23 -2.06 10.35
CA LEU A 124 -6.20 -2.80 9.55
C LEU A 124 -6.00 -4.31 9.72
N THR A 125 -7.03 -4.97 10.23
CA THR A 125 -7.08 -6.43 10.42
C THR A 125 -8.12 -7.06 9.50
N THR A 126 -8.07 -8.39 9.36
CA THR A 126 -9.09 -9.16 8.63
C THR A 126 -10.49 -8.86 9.15
N GLU A 127 -10.69 -8.83 10.47
CA GLU A 127 -11.99 -8.56 11.09
C GLU A 127 -12.48 -7.14 10.77
N LYS A 128 -11.57 -6.16 10.80
CA LYS A 128 -11.92 -4.79 10.38
C LYS A 128 -12.29 -4.74 8.91
N ALA A 129 -11.54 -5.39 8.03
CA ALA A 129 -11.84 -5.42 6.59
C ALA A 129 -13.23 -5.99 6.30
N GLU A 130 -13.60 -7.09 6.97
CA GLU A 130 -14.93 -7.69 6.86
C GLU A 130 -16.04 -6.73 7.31
N ALA A 131 -15.80 -5.99 8.40
CA ALA A 131 -16.73 -4.95 8.86
C ALA A 131 -16.87 -3.81 7.83
N LEU A 132 -15.76 -3.31 7.27
CA LEU A 132 -15.82 -2.24 6.26
C LEU A 132 -16.57 -2.68 5.00
N ILE A 133 -16.38 -3.92 4.57
CA ILE A 133 -17.07 -4.49 3.41
C ILE A 133 -18.59 -4.54 3.65
N GLN A 134 -19.02 -4.88 4.85
CA GLN A 134 -20.43 -4.91 5.23
C GLN A 134 -21.04 -3.51 5.37
N GLU A 135 -20.29 -2.57 5.94
CA GLU A 135 -20.72 -1.19 6.19
C GLU A 135 -20.85 -0.37 4.88
N GLU A 136 -19.84 -0.44 4.02
CA GLU A 136 -19.76 0.36 2.79
C GLU A 136 -20.48 -0.29 1.60
N GLY A 137 -21.06 -1.49 1.79
CA GLY A 137 -21.68 -2.26 0.70
C GLY A 137 -20.71 -2.61 -0.43
N LEU A 138 -19.40 -2.60 -0.15
CA LEU A 138 -18.35 -2.87 -1.13
C LEU A 138 -18.42 -4.33 -1.55
N VAL A 139 -19.07 -4.60 -2.68
CA VAL A 139 -18.92 -5.88 -3.37
C VAL A 139 -17.49 -5.95 -3.89
N VAL A 140 -16.62 -6.70 -3.19
CA VAL A 140 -15.28 -7.01 -3.67
C VAL A 140 -15.40 -7.78 -4.99
N MET A 141 -15.29 -7.06 -6.11
CA MET A 141 -15.35 -7.59 -7.48
C MET A 141 -14.04 -8.30 -7.83
N GLY A 142 -13.75 -9.39 -7.13
CA GLY A 142 -12.56 -10.20 -7.35
C GLY A 142 -12.46 -11.28 -6.29
N ARG A 143 -12.75 -12.52 -6.69
CA ARG A 143 -12.88 -13.74 -5.87
C ARG A 143 -14.32 -13.95 -5.38
N GLY A 144 -15.00 -14.87 -6.05
CA GLY A 144 -16.41 -15.16 -5.85
C GLY A 144 -16.81 -15.28 -4.39
N ALA A 145 -17.88 -14.56 -4.04
CA ALA A 145 -18.74 -14.90 -2.92
C ALA A 145 -19.35 -16.28 -3.20
N GLY A 146 -18.58 -17.32 -2.90
CA GLY A 146 -19.08 -18.67 -2.73
C GLY A 146 -19.90 -18.71 -1.44
N SER A 147 -21.15 -18.26 -1.53
CA SER A 147 -22.16 -18.46 -0.49
C SER A 147 -22.55 -19.94 -0.47
N GLY A 148 -21.66 -20.78 0.04
CA GLY A 148 -21.97 -22.16 0.40
C GLY A 148 -22.81 -22.16 1.68
N GLN A 149 -24.13 -22.03 1.56
CA GLN A 149 -25.04 -22.45 2.61
C GLN A 149 -26.19 -23.23 2.01
N GLY A 150 -26.07 -24.57 2.11
CA GLY A 150 -27.13 -25.48 1.72
C GLY A 150 -28.30 -25.41 2.70
N SER A 151 -29.50 -25.62 2.19
CA SER A 151 -30.70 -26.18 2.86
C SER A 151 -31.85 -26.12 1.86
N GLY A 152 -32.40 -27.28 1.53
CA GLY A 152 -33.20 -27.47 0.32
C GLY A 152 -34.56 -26.79 0.29
N GLN A 153 -35.08 -26.61 -0.93
CA GLN A 153 -36.51 -26.70 -1.19
C GLN A 153 -36.70 -26.97 -2.68
N SER A 154 -37.33 -28.09 -2.98
CA SER A 154 -38.02 -28.37 -4.24
C SER A 154 -38.84 -27.15 -4.69
N GLY A 155 -38.54 -26.60 -5.86
CA GLY A 155 -39.28 -25.51 -6.47
C GLY A 155 -39.11 -25.54 -7.98
N GLY A 156 -40.20 -25.79 -8.69
CA GLY A 156 -40.23 -26.22 -10.09
C GLY A 156 -39.59 -25.27 -11.10
N PHE A 157 -39.06 -25.89 -12.16
CA PHE A 157 -38.67 -25.24 -13.40
C PHE A 157 -39.94 -24.95 -14.23
N PRO A 158 -40.28 -23.69 -14.54
CA PRO A 158 -41.33 -23.39 -15.51
C PRO A 158 -40.79 -23.62 -16.92
N GLY A 159 -41.50 -24.44 -17.68
CA GLY A 159 -41.12 -24.86 -19.02
C GLY A 159 -40.92 -23.71 -20.02
N GLY A 160 -39.85 -23.86 -20.80
CA GLY A 160 -39.68 -23.25 -22.12
C GLY A 160 -39.24 -24.36 -23.07
N GLY A 161 -40.15 -24.77 -23.95
CA GLY A 161 -40.01 -25.96 -24.78
C GLY A 161 -38.89 -25.89 -25.82
N PHE A 162 -38.21 -27.01 -26.01
CA PHE A 162 -37.53 -27.33 -27.26
C PHE A 162 -38.31 -28.45 -27.96
N PRO A 163 -38.92 -28.19 -29.12
CA PRO A 163 -39.66 -29.20 -29.87
C PRO A 163 -38.71 -30.08 -30.69
N GLY A 164 -38.82 -31.39 -30.45
CA GLY A 164 -38.85 -32.41 -31.52
C GLY A 164 -37.53 -32.76 -32.21
N GLY A 165 -37.09 -34.01 -32.00
CA GLY A 165 -36.11 -34.66 -32.88
C GLY A 165 -35.57 -35.97 -32.29
N MET A 166 -36.21 -37.08 -32.65
CA MET A 166 -36.09 -38.44 -32.12
C MET A 166 -34.75 -39.17 -32.46
N PRO A 167 -34.56 -40.43 -31.98
CA PRO A 167 -33.27 -41.05 -31.65
C PRO A 167 -32.86 -42.19 -32.59
N GLY A 168 -31.71 -42.82 -32.31
CA GLY A 168 -31.51 -44.26 -32.56
C GLY A 168 -30.13 -44.63 -33.08
N GLY A 169 -29.49 -45.60 -32.43
CA GLY A 169 -28.28 -46.29 -32.89
C GLY A 169 -27.22 -46.46 -31.81
#